data_AF-A0A250JAN1-F1
#
_entry.id   AF-A0A250JAN1-F1
#
_cell.length_a   1.000
_cell.length_b   1.000
_cell.length_c   1.000
_cell.angle_alpha   90.00
_cell.angle_beta   90.00
_cell.angle_gamma   90.00
#
_symmetry.space_group_name_H-M   'P 1'
#
loop_
_entity.id
_entity.type
_entity.pdbx_description
1 polymer ?
#
loop_
_entity_poly.entity_id
_entity_poly.type
_entity_poly.pdbx_seq_one_letter_code
_entity_poly.pdbx_strand_id
1 'polypeptide(L)'
;MRPEDLLTASPLAERLAEEAGRLPTPPAAQVEAIRQLLDASWRAPAETEWPPLLQAPREKKDSRYAEPPTSHRSGLTGPLLVGAKRAFRLAFQPFINEVLRKQVEFNEAILDSLALIYEHQREESRTQSAWRREVMTRLAALERSGKPPSP
;
A
#
# COMPACT_ATOMS: atom_id res chain seq x y z
N MET A 1 -19.33 1.66 -33.32
CA MET A 1 -18.08 2.37 -32.97
C MET A 1 -17.52 1.68 -31.74
N ARG A 2 -16.22 1.39 -31.68
CA ARG A 2 -15.67 0.60 -30.56
C ARG A 2 -15.26 1.56 -29.43
N PRO A 3 -15.38 1.16 -28.16
CA PRO A 3 -15.04 2.02 -27.01
C PRO A 3 -13.58 2.49 -27.04
N GLU A 4 -12.66 1.68 -27.60
CA GLU A 4 -11.27 2.09 -27.84
C GLU A 4 -11.10 3.33 -28.74
N ASP A 5 -12.06 3.64 -29.61
CA ASP A 5 -12.02 4.80 -30.52
C ASP A 5 -12.29 6.14 -29.80
N LEU A 6 -12.87 6.10 -28.59
CA LEU A 6 -13.18 7.29 -27.77
C LEU A 6 -12.06 7.67 -26.79
N LEU A 7 -11.12 6.77 -26.53
CA LEU A 7 -10.07 6.95 -25.52
C LEU A 7 -8.81 7.65 -26.05
N THR A 8 -8.63 7.70 -27.37
CA THR A 8 -7.37 8.16 -28.01
C THR A 8 -7.43 9.59 -28.56
N ALA A 9 -8.61 10.13 -28.81
CA ALA A 9 -8.80 11.53 -29.21
C ALA A 9 -9.48 12.26 -28.07
N SER A 10 -8.83 13.28 -27.49
CA SER A 10 -9.39 14.12 -26.42
C SER A 10 -10.83 14.53 -26.75
N PRO A 11 -11.86 13.87 -26.20
CA PRO A 11 -13.21 14.10 -26.67
C PRO A 11 -13.69 15.42 -26.08
N LEU A 12 -14.17 16.33 -26.92
CA LEU A 12 -14.95 17.48 -26.46
C LEU A 12 -16.11 16.94 -25.59
N ALA A 13 -16.26 17.45 -24.38
CA ALA A 13 -17.25 16.99 -23.39
C ALA A 13 -18.68 16.87 -23.97
N GLU A 14 -19.03 17.70 -24.96
CA GLU A 14 -20.30 17.64 -25.69
C GLU A 14 -20.50 16.33 -26.45
N ARG A 15 -19.48 15.79 -27.14
CA ARG A 15 -19.61 14.52 -27.87
C ARG A 15 -19.79 13.33 -26.94
N LEU A 16 -19.15 13.37 -25.77
CA LEU A 16 -19.35 12.36 -24.74
C LEU A 16 -20.77 12.42 -24.17
N ALA A 17 -21.33 13.63 -23.99
CA ALA A 17 -22.70 13.80 -23.53
C ALA A 17 -23.73 13.29 -24.56
N GLU A 18 -23.51 13.56 -25.85
CA GLU A 18 -24.36 13.05 -26.94
C GLU A 18 -24.37 11.52 -27.01
N GLU A 19 -23.19 10.89 -26.96
CA GLU A 19 -23.10 9.42 -26.99
C GLU A 19 -23.60 8.78 -25.69
N ALA A 20 -23.37 9.41 -24.54
CA ALA A 20 -23.94 8.95 -23.27
C ALA A 20 -25.48 8.99 -23.29
N GLY A 21 -26.08 9.96 -23.98
CA GLY A 21 -27.54 10.03 -24.18
C GLY A 21 -28.12 8.91 -25.04
N ARG A 22 -27.30 8.22 -25.84
CA ARG A 22 -27.73 7.06 -26.65
C ARG A 22 -27.64 5.73 -25.91
N LEU A 23 -26.99 5.71 -24.76
CA LEU A 23 -26.86 4.50 -23.96
C LEU A 23 -28.17 4.21 -23.19
N PRO A 24 -28.55 2.93 -23.05
CA PRO A 24 -29.69 2.57 -22.23
C PRO A 24 -29.46 2.96 -20.77
N THR A 25 -30.49 3.47 -20.11
CA THR A 25 -30.41 3.84 -18.70
C THR A 25 -30.15 2.59 -17.86
N PRO A 26 -29.08 2.55 -17.05
CA PRO A 26 -28.77 1.37 -16.26
C PRO A 26 -29.85 1.12 -15.20
N PRO A 27 -30.13 -0.15 -14.86
CA PRO A 27 -31.03 -0.50 -13.76
C PRO A 27 -30.59 0.13 -12.44
N ALA A 28 -31.54 0.60 -11.63
CA ALA A 28 -31.25 1.26 -10.34
C ALA A 28 -30.34 0.43 -9.41
N ALA A 29 -30.49 -0.89 -9.42
CA ALA A 29 -29.65 -1.80 -8.65
C ALA A 29 -28.16 -1.77 -9.09
N GLN A 30 -27.88 -1.60 -10.38
CA GLN A 30 -26.51 -1.49 -10.89
C GLN A 30 -25.89 -0.14 -10.55
N VAL A 31 -26.68 0.94 -10.63
CA VAL A 31 -26.23 2.28 -10.23
C VAL A 31 -25.86 2.31 -8.74
N GLU A 32 -26.70 1.70 -7.90
CA GLU A 32 -26.44 1.61 -6.46
C GLU A 32 -25.22 0.74 -6.15
N ALA A 33 -25.04 -0.38 -6.86
CA ALA A 33 -23.85 -1.21 -6.71
C ALA A 33 -22.55 -0.46 -7.08
N ILE A 34 -22.57 0.33 -8.17
CA ILE A 34 -21.43 1.17 -8.58
C ILE A 34 -21.16 2.26 -7.55
N ARG A 35 -22.21 2.92 -7.02
CA ARG A 35 -22.08 3.94 -5.98
C ARG A 35 -21.42 3.38 -4.73
N GLN A 36 -21.86 2.20 -4.28
CA GLN A 36 -21.26 1.52 -3.11
C GLN A 36 -19.80 1.12 -3.36
N LEU A 37 -19.46 0.67 -4.57
CA LEU A 37 -18.09 0.38 -4.98
C LEU A 37 -17.21 1.64 -4.95
N LEU A 38 -17.74 2.76 -5.45
CA LEU A 38 -17.05 4.05 -5.46
C LEU A 38 -16.85 4.56 -4.03
N ASP A 39 -17.89 4.54 -3.19
CA ASP A 39 -17.79 4.93 -1.78
C ASP A 39 -16.80 4.06 -1.01
N ALA A 40 -16.70 2.76 -1.34
CA ALA A 40 -15.71 1.87 -0.76
C ALA A 40 -14.28 2.19 -1.23
N SER A 41 -14.09 2.61 -2.49
CA SER A 41 -12.77 2.99 -3.02
C SER A 41 -12.29 4.36 -2.52
N TRP A 42 -13.22 5.25 -2.14
CA TRP A 42 -12.91 6.59 -1.62
C TRP A 42 -12.65 6.62 -0.11
N ARG A 43 -12.93 5.55 0.63
CA ARG A 43 -12.50 5.45 2.03
C ARG A 43 -10.99 5.47 2.07
N ALA A 44 -10.43 6.42 2.83
CA ALA A 44 -9.01 6.45 3.12
C ALA A 44 -8.55 5.05 3.53
N PRO A 45 -7.39 4.56 3.04
CA PRO A 45 -6.81 3.30 3.51
C PRO A 45 -6.79 3.39 5.03
N ALA A 46 -7.61 2.56 5.68
CA ALA A 46 -7.84 2.65 7.11
C ALA A 46 -6.51 2.41 7.80
N GLU A 47 -5.85 3.47 8.30
CA GLU A 47 -4.48 3.48 8.88
C GLU A 47 -3.86 2.09 8.87
N THR A 48 -3.41 1.66 7.68
CA THR A 48 -3.19 0.23 7.45
C THR A 48 -2.12 -0.20 8.43
N GLU A 49 -2.52 -1.07 9.37
CA GLU A 49 -1.63 -1.63 10.36
C GLU A 49 -0.40 -2.16 9.63
N TRP A 50 0.78 -1.66 10.03
CA TRP A 50 1.99 -1.84 9.23
C TRP A 50 2.27 -3.32 8.98
N PRO A 51 2.71 -3.70 7.77
CA PRO A 51 3.01 -5.09 7.45
C PRO A 51 3.93 -5.70 8.52
N PRO A 52 3.72 -6.94 8.98
CA PRO A 52 4.52 -7.55 10.05
C PRO A 52 6.04 -7.48 9.79
N LEU A 53 6.44 -7.62 8.53
CA LEU A 53 7.84 -7.52 8.10
C LEU A 53 8.46 -6.12 8.26
N LEU A 54 7.65 -5.07 8.37
CA LEU A 54 8.07 -3.68 8.54
C LEU A 54 7.97 -3.19 9.99
N GLN A 55 7.44 -4.00 10.92
CA GLN A 55 7.31 -3.61 12.34
C GLN A 55 8.67 -3.41 13.02
N ALA A 56 9.58 -4.38 12.92
CA ALA A 56 10.91 -4.27 13.53
C ALA A 56 11.77 -3.13 12.91
N PRO A 57 11.77 -2.91 11.58
CA PRO A 57 12.38 -1.71 11.00
C PRO A 57 11.75 -0.40 11.48
N ARG A 58 10.43 -0.35 11.63
CA ARG A 58 9.70 0.82 12.14
C ARG A 58 10.12 1.18 13.56
N GLU A 59 10.29 0.20 14.44
CA GLU A 59 10.81 0.42 15.79
C GLU A 59 12.24 1.00 15.80
N LYS A 60 13.03 0.67 14.77
CA LYS A 60 14.44 1.06 14.64
C LYS A 60 14.66 2.28 13.74
N LYS A 61 13.60 2.89 13.19
CA LYS A 61 13.72 3.97 12.21
C LYS A 61 14.44 5.20 12.79
N ASP A 62 14.26 5.45 14.09
CA ASP A 62 14.89 6.56 14.80
C ASP A 62 16.19 6.12 15.48
N SER A 63 17.30 6.28 14.76
CA SER A 63 18.63 5.96 15.25
C SER A 63 19.16 6.92 16.33
N ARG A 64 18.49 8.05 16.58
CA ARG A 64 18.89 9.02 17.63
C ARG A 64 18.69 8.45 19.04
N TYR A 65 17.74 7.52 19.17
CA TYR A 65 17.33 6.91 20.43
C TYR A 65 17.73 5.43 20.50
N ALA A 66 19.03 5.15 20.48
CA ALA A 66 19.56 3.83 20.83
C ALA A 66 19.21 3.43 22.28
N GLU A 67 19.12 2.12 22.53
CA GLU A 67 18.86 1.52 23.84
C GLU A 67 19.82 2.04 24.94
N PRO A 68 19.40 1.97 26.22
CA PRO A 68 20.24 2.38 27.34
C PRO A 68 21.60 1.66 27.31
N PRO A 69 22.73 2.38 27.47
CA PRO A 69 24.04 1.75 27.45
C PRO A 69 24.17 0.77 28.63
N THR A 70 24.43 -0.50 28.32
CA THR A 70 24.73 -1.54 29.29
C THR A 70 26.24 -1.84 29.32
N SER A 71 26.68 -2.49 30.39
CA SER A 71 28.04 -3.02 30.50
C SER A 71 27.99 -4.45 31.02
N HIS A 72 28.70 -5.35 30.33
CA HIS A 72 28.88 -6.74 30.75
C HIS A 72 30.13 -6.92 31.64
N ARG A 73 30.88 -5.84 31.91
CA ARG A 73 32.08 -5.91 32.77
C ARG A 73 31.66 -5.94 34.23
N SER A 74 32.14 -6.96 34.96
CA SER A 74 31.90 -7.13 36.38
C SER A 74 32.70 -6.14 37.23
N GLY A 75 32.17 -5.78 38.40
CA GLY A 75 32.80 -4.86 39.35
C GLY A 75 32.58 -3.37 39.05
N LEU A 76 33.32 -2.50 39.76
CA LEU A 76 33.17 -1.03 39.74
C LEU A 76 33.44 -0.39 38.36
N THR A 77 34.15 -1.09 37.46
CA THR A 77 34.45 -0.59 36.11
C THR A 77 33.23 -0.59 35.18
N GLY A 78 32.25 -1.46 35.44
CA GLY A 78 31.02 -1.54 34.65
C GLY A 78 30.16 -0.28 34.77
N PRO A 79 29.78 0.15 35.99
CA PRO A 79 29.02 1.38 36.21
C PRO A 79 29.74 2.64 35.72
N LEU A 80 31.06 2.73 35.90
CA LEU A 80 31.86 3.87 35.44
C LEU A 80 31.80 4.00 33.90
N LEU A 81 31.94 2.88 33.19
CA LEU A 81 31.84 2.86 31.72
C LEU A 81 30.43 3.26 31.24
N VAL A 82 29.38 2.81 31.92
CA VAL A 82 28.00 3.22 31.62
C VAL A 82 27.81 4.72 31.85
N GLY A 83 28.36 5.26 32.95
CA GLY A 83 28.35 6.69 33.26
C GLY A 83 29.04 7.51 32.17
N ALA A 84 30.24 7.09 31.74
CA ALA A 84 30.97 7.73 30.65
C ALA A 84 30.20 7.71 29.33
N LYS A 85 29.61 6.55 28.95
CA LYS A 85 28.76 6.44 27.74
C LYS A 85 27.55 7.39 27.80
N ARG A 86 26.89 7.51 28.96
CA ARG A 86 25.77 8.44 29.16
C ARG A 86 26.21 9.89 29.06
N ALA A 87 27.32 10.25 29.71
CA ALA A 87 27.86 11.61 29.67
C ALA A 87 28.25 12.03 28.25
N PHE A 88 28.96 11.15 27.52
CA PHE A 88 29.26 11.37 26.11
C PHE A 88 27.99 11.60 25.29
N ARG A 89 27.00 10.71 25.44
CA ARG A 89 25.74 10.83 24.70
C ARG A 89 25.03 12.15 25.00
N LEU A 90 24.94 12.55 26.27
CA LEU A 90 24.34 13.83 26.66
C LEU A 90 25.07 15.03 26.04
N ALA A 91 26.40 15.04 26.10
CA ALA A 91 27.21 16.14 25.57
C ALA A 91 27.09 16.28 24.05
N PHE A 92 27.03 15.15 23.33
CA PHE A 92 27.00 15.12 21.87
C PHE A 92 25.60 14.94 21.27
N GLN A 93 24.54 14.81 22.08
CA GLN A 93 23.17 14.57 21.60
C GLN A 93 22.70 15.62 20.56
N PRO A 94 22.99 16.93 20.70
CA PRO A 94 22.61 17.91 19.68
C PRO A 94 23.24 17.65 18.32
N PHE A 95 24.53 17.26 18.30
CA PHE A 95 25.25 16.90 17.09
C PHE A 95 24.73 15.58 16.50
N ILE A 96 24.51 14.57 17.35
CA ILE A 96 23.91 13.29 16.95
C ILE A 96 22.54 13.51 16.31
N ASN A 97 21.70 14.36 16.90
CA ASN A 97 20.38 14.69 16.37
C ASN A 97 20.49 15.34 14.99
N GLU A 98 21.42 16.27 14.80
CA GLU A 98 21.58 16.98 13.54
C GLU A 98 22.12 16.08 12.42
N VAL A 99 23.17 15.29 12.72
CA VAL A 99 23.77 14.35 11.76
C VAL A 99 22.78 13.26 11.36
N LEU A 100 22.05 12.70 12.33
CA LEU A 100 21.10 11.62 12.08
C LEU A 100 19.74 12.12 11.58
N ARG A 101 19.44 13.42 11.64
CA ARG A 101 18.15 13.98 11.18
C ARG A 101 17.80 13.51 9.78
N LYS A 102 18.74 13.65 8.84
CA LYS A 102 18.55 13.25 7.45
C LYS A 102 18.44 11.73 7.28
N GLN A 103 19.12 10.96 8.13
CA GLN A 103 19.00 9.51 8.13
C GLN A 103 17.63 9.05 8.63
N VAL A 104 17.08 9.70 9.67
CA VAL A 104 15.73 9.40 10.18
C VAL A 104 14.67 9.76 9.14
N GLU A 105 14.77 10.96 8.53
CA GLU A 105 13.87 11.38 7.44
C GLU A 105 13.89 10.38 6.28
N PHE A 106 15.08 9.90 5.90
CA PHE A 106 15.24 8.89 4.85
C PHE A 106 14.66 7.53 5.24
N ASN A 107 14.92 7.06 6.47
CA ASN A 107 14.36 5.82 6.98
C ASN A 107 12.83 5.87 6.99
N GLU A 108 12.24 6.99 7.41
CA GLU A 108 10.80 7.22 7.38
C GLU A 108 10.26 7.15 5.95
N ALA A 109 10.85 7.90 5.01
CA ALA A 109 10.43 7.91 3.62
C ALA A 109 10.50 6.53 2.95
N ILE A 110 11.57 5.76 3.21
CA ILE A 110 11.71 4.40 2.68
C ILE A 110 10.65 3.48 3.27
N LEU A 111 10.47 3.52 4.58
CA LEU A 111 9.50 2.65 5.24
C LEU A 111 8.08 2.94 4.74
N ASP A 112 7.72 4.20 4.57
CA ASP A 112 6.42 4.60 4.01
C ASP A 112 6.27 4.11 2.56
N SER A 113 7.31 4.23 1.74
CA SER A 113 7.29 3.71 0.37
C SER A 113 7.13 2.19 0.30
N LEU A 114 7.77 1.46 1.22
CA LEU A 114 7.67 0.00 1.30
C LEU A 114 6.30 -0.46 1.76
N ALA A 115 5.69 0.26 2.71
CA ALA A 115 4.32 0.01 3.14
C ALA A 115 3.34 0.19 1.98
N LEU A 116 3.49 1.28 1.21
CA LEU A 116 2.68 1.55 0.02
C LEU A 116 2.84 0.46 -1.05
N ILE A 117 4.08 0.07 -1.37
CA ILE A 117 4.36 -1.00 -2.34
C ILE A 117 3.73 -2.32 -1.89
N TYR A 118 3.83 -2.64 -0.60
CA TYR A 118 3.23 -3.86 -0.05
C TYR A 118 1.71 -3.87 -0.20
N GLU A 119 1.05 -2.75 0.10
CA GLU A 119 -0.40 -2.60 -0.08
C GLU A 119 -0.79 -2.77 -1.55
N HIS A 120 -0.06 -2.13 -2.46
CA HIS A 120 -0.29 -2.25 -3.89
C HIS A 120 -0.13 -3.70 -4.38
N GLN A 121 0.95 -4.39 -4.00
CA GLN A 121 1.16 -5.80 -4.36
C GLN A 121 0.05 -6.71 -3.81
N ARG A 122 -0.45 -6.42 -2.60
CA ARG A 122 -1.54 -7.17 -2.00
C ARG A 122 -2.85 -6.99 -2.77
N GLU A 123 -3.13 -5.77 -3.23
CA GLU A 123 -4.29 -5.46 -4.06
C GLU A 123 -4.17 -6.08 -5.46
N GLU A 124 -3.01 -5.97 -6.11
CA GLU A 124 -2.77 -6.62 -7.40
C GLU A 124 -2.96 -8.13 -7.33
N SER A 125 -2.44 -8.78 -6.29
CA SER A 125 -2.61 -10.22 -6.07
C SER A 125 -4.09 -10.62 -5.91
N ARG A 126 -4.88 -9.80 -5.18
CA ARG A 126 -6.32 -10.01 -5.02
C ARG A 126 -7.05 -9.85 -6.36
N THR A 127 -6.74 -8.79 -7.10
CA THR A 127 -7.34 -8.50 -8.41
C THR A 127 -7.00 -9.60 -9.42
N GLN A 128 -5.74 -10.03 -9.48
CA GLN A 128 -5.31 -11.13 -10.36
C GLN A 128 -6.02 -12.44 -10.00
N SER A 129 -6.20 -12.73 -8.71
CA SER A 129 -6.91 -13.92 -8.26
C SER A 129 -8.41 -13.87 -8.60
N ALA A 130 -9.04 -12.70 -8.47
CA ALA A 130 -10.43 -12.50 -8.88
C ALA A 130 -10.59 -12.67 -10.40
N TRP A 131 -9.72 -12.04 -11.18
CA TRP A 131 -9.68 -12.16 -12.64
C TRP A 131 -9.51 -13.61 -13.10
N ARG A 132 -8.56 -14.35 -12.51
CA ARG A 132 -8.36 -15.78 -12.82
C ARG A 132 -9.63 -16.60 -12.57
N ARG A 133 -10.35 -16.36 -11.46
CA ARG A 133 -11.61 -17.05 -11.17
C ARG A 133 -12.69 -16.73 -12.20
N GLU A 134 -12.79 -15.47 -12.60
CA GLU A 134 -13.74 -15.04 -13.63
C GLU A 134 -13.44 -15.68 -14.98
N VAL A 135 -12.18 -15.65 -15.43
CA VAL A 135 -11.74 -16.28 -16.69
C VAL A 135 -12.04 -17.77 -16.68
N MET A 136 -11.70 -18.48 -15.60
CA MET A 136 -12.00 -19.91 -15.47
C MET A 136 -13.50 -20.20 -15.50
N THR A 137 -14.31 -19.34 -14.88
CA THR A 137 -15.77 -19.48 -14.90
C THR A 137 -16.34 -19.29 -16.30
N ARG A 138 -15.87 -18.27 -17.03
CA ARG A 138 -16.27 -18.01 -18.42
C ARG A 138 -15.83 -19.15 -19.34
N LEU A 139 -14.61 -19.66 -19.19
CA LEU A 139 -14.11 -20.81 -19.96
C LEU A 139 -14.98 -22.05 -19.73
N ALA A 140 -15.30 -22.37 -18.48
CA ALA A 140 -16.15 -23.52 -18.14
C ALA A 140 -17.60 -23.36 -18.64
N ALA A 141 -18.10 -22.13 -18.82
CA ALA A 141 -19.41 -21.88 -19.43
C ALA A 141 -19.36 -22.10 -20.95
N LEU A 142 -18.29 -21.66 -21.61
CA LEU A 142 -18.07 -21.87 -23.05
C LEU A 142 -17.92 -23.37 -23.38
N GLU A 143 -17.12 -24.10 -22.61
CA GLU A 143 -16.96 -25.56 -22.75
C GLU A 143 -18.29 -26.31 -22.60
N ARG A 144 -19.16 -25.86 -21.69
CA ARG A 144 -20.52 -26.43 -21.54
C ARG A 144 -21.43 -26.10 -22.71
N SER A 145 -21.34 -24.90 -23.28
CA SER A 145 -22.12 -24.48 -24.43
C SER A 145 -21.66 -25.10 -25.77
N GLY A 146 -20.39 -25.51 -25.85
CA GLY A 146 -19.79 -26.10 -27.05
C GLY A 146 -19.92 -27.62 -27.16
N LYS A 147 -20.50 -28.31 -26.16
CA LYS A 147 -20.69 -29.76 -26.19
C LYS A 147 -21.95 -30.09 -27.01
N PRO A 148 -21.84 -30.76 -28.19
CA PRO A 148 -23.02 -31.19 -28.94
C PRO A 148 -23.82 -32.22 -28.13
N PRO A 149 -25.15 -32.28 -28.29
CA PRO A 149 -25.97 -33.27 -27.60
C PRO A 149 -25.49 -34.68 -27.94
N SER A 150 -25.19 -35.49 -26.93
CA SER A 150 -24.91 -36.92 -27.12
C SER A 150 -26.17 -37.60 -27.67
N PRO A 151 -26.00 -38.55 -28.62
CA PRO A 151 -27.10 -39.37 -29.15
C PRO A 151 -27.70 -40.30 -28.11
#